data_AF-A0A6P0MEB1-F1
#
_entry.id   AF-A0A6P0MEB1-F1
#
_cell.length_a   1.000
_cell.length_b   1.000
_cell.length_c   1.000
_cell.angle_alpha   90.00
_cell.angle_beta   90.00
_cell.angle_gamma   90.00
#
_symmetry.space_group_name_H-M   'P 1'
#
loop_
_entity.id
_entity.type
_entity.pdbx_description
1 polymer ?
#
loop_
_entity_poly.entity_id
_entity_poly.type
_entity_poly.pdbx_seq_one_letter_code
_entity_poly.pdbx_strand_id
1 'polypeptide(L)'
;MTKRRANQLISSALVMENLNGNNCSHILPANEAQIRFLTSLTSEQQLEVWQKAVETAPNGKPTAKLVKEIAEKYDSDNHDQVLLSTEAKRISDALSTLSKYEIGQIRETIFSPEGEQLGMPELARKVGEKFNHLELVPLSEKVGNIM
;
A
#
# COMPACT_ATOMS: atom_id res chain seq x y z
N MET A 1 -13.27 28.92 -27.97
CA MET A 1 -12.90 27.81 -27.07
C MET A 1 -11.68 28.23 -26.27
N THR A 2 -11.68 28.07 -24.94
CA THR A 2 -10.53 28.46 -24.10
C THR A 2 -9.49 27.33 -24.03
N LYS A 3 -8.22 27.66 -23.79
CA LYS A 3 -7.13 26.65 -23.63
C LYS A 3 -7.49 25.60 -22.56
N ARG A 4 -8.09 26.04 -21.46
CA ARG A 4 -8.57 25.16 -20.38
C ARG A 4 -9.57 24.12 -20.89
N ARG A 5 -10.56 24.54 -21.69
CA ARG A 5 -11.56 23.62 -22.25
C ARG A 5 -10.94 22.65 -23.26
N ALA A 6 -9.97 23.09 -24.04
CA ALA A 6 -9.24 22.23 -24.96
C ALA A 6 -8.47 21.14 -24.21
N ASN A 7 -7.67 21.51 -23.22
CA ASN A 7 -6.90 20.55 -22.40
C ASN A 7 -7.82 19.52 -21.73
N GLN A 8 -8.96 19.97 -21.19
CA GLN A 8 -9.94 19.08 -20.58
C GLN A 8 -10.48 18.02 -21.55
N LEU A 9 -10.81 18.41 -22.78
CA LEU A 9 -11.29 17.47 -23.79
C LEU A 9 -10.18 16.49 -24.22
N ILE A 10 -8.94 16.97 -24.33
CA ILE A 10 -7.77 16.11 -24.61
C ILE A 10 -7.60 15.07 -23.50
N SER A 11 -7.56 15.50 -22.23
CA SER A 11 -7.45 14.58 -21.08
C SER A 11 -8.59 13.57 -21.05
N SER A 12 -9.81 14.00 -21.35
CA SER A 12 -10.98 13.11 -21.40
C SER A 12 -10.85 12.07 -22.53
N ALA A 13 -10.35 12.47 -23.70
CA ALA A 13 -10.12 11.55 -24.81
C ALA A 13 -9.08 10.48 -24.47
N LEU A 14 -8.01 10.83 -23.74
CA LEU A 14 -6.99 9.87 -23.29
C LEU A 14 -7.57 8.83 -22.33
N VAL A 15 -8.44 9.24 -21.40
CA VAL A 15 -9.15 8.29 -20.53
C VAL A 15 -10.05 7.36 -21.34
N MET A 16 -10.78 7.91 -22.32
CA MET A 16 -11.63 7.11 -23.20
C MET A 16 -10.84 6.06 -23.98
N GLU A 17 -9.66 6.44 -24.49
CA GLU A 17 -8.73 5.54 -25.18
C GLU A 17 -8.26 4.43 -24.24
N ASN A 18 -7.88 4.76 -23.01
CA ASN A 18 -7.47 3.79 -22.01
C ASN A 18 -8.59 2.77 -21.67
N LEU A 19 -9.83 3.25 -21.48
CA LEU A 19 -10.98 2.37 -21.21
C LEU A 19 -11.29 1.44 -22.39
N ASN A 20 -11.22 1.98 -23.61
CA ASN A 20 -11.49 1.23 -24.84
C ASN A 20 -10.37 0.22 -25.18
N GLY A 21 -9.11 0.64 -25.08
CA GLY A 21 -7.95 -0.20 -25.42
C GLY A 21 -7.78 -1.41 -24.52
N ASN A 22 -8.24 -1.32 -23.26
CA ASN A 22 -8.16 -2.40 -22.28
C ASN A 22 -9.44 -3.24 -22.17
N ASN A 23 -10.44 -3.01 -23.03
CA ASN A 23 -11.75 -3.69 -22.97
C ASN A 23 -12.36 -3.69 -21.55
N CYS A 24 -12.17 -2.59 -20.82
CA CYS A 24 -12.50 -2.49 -19.39
C CYS A 24 -13.95 -2.83 -19.07
N SER A 25 -14.86 -2.46 -19.98
CA SER A 25 -16.27 -2.80 -19.87
C SER A 25 -16.89 -2.86 -21.26
N HIS A 26 -17.92 -3.68 -21.41
CA HIS A 26 -18.79 -3.67 -22.59
C HIS A 26 -19.54 -2.33 -22.75
N ILE A 27 -19.56 -1.50 -21.69
CA ILE A 27 -20.25 -0.20 -21.67
C ILE A 27 -19.21 0.90 -21.60
N LEU A 28 -19.09 1.64 -22.70
CA LEU A 28 -18.22 2.81 -22.79
C LEU A 28 -18.93 4.07 -22.28
N PRO A 29 -18.17 5.08 -21.82
CA PRO A 29 -18.72 6.37 -21.47
C PRO A 29 -19.48 7.01 -22.65
N ALA A 30 -20.65 7.57 -22.36
CA ALA A 30 -21.50 8.24 -23.34
C ALA A 30 -21.17 9.72 -23.50
N ASN A 31 -20.55 10.35 -22.49
CA ASN A 31 -20.22 11.77 -22.53
C ASN A 31 -18.99 12.12 -21.67
N GLU A 32 -18.42 13.30 -21.95
CA GLU A 32 -17.26 13.84 -21.22
C GLU A 32 -17.53 14.04 -19.72
N ALA A 33 -18.78 14.32 -19.34
CA ALA A 33 -19.11 14.57 -17.93
C ALA A 33 -18.91 13.32 -17.06
N GLN A 34 -19.05 12.11 -17.62
CA GLN A 34 -18.80 10.85 -16.90
C GLN A 34 -17.30 10.62 -16.65
N ILE A 35 -16.45 10.92 -17.63
CA ILE A 35 -15.00 10.62 -17.59
C ILE A 35 -14.14 11.70 -16.95
N ARG A 36 -14.66 12.92 -16.82
CA ARG A 36 -13.92 14.06 -16.23
C ARG A 36 -13.31 13.73 -14.87
N PHE A 37 -14.03 12.99 -14.03
CA PHE A 37 -13.59 12.64 -12.67
C PHE A 37 -12.48 11.58 -12.64
N LEU A 38 -12.28 10.87 -13.75
CA LEU A 38 -11.24 9.86 -13.88
C LEU A 38 -9.90 10.45 -14.32
N THR A 39 -9.89 11.68 -14.87
CA THR A 39 -8.67 12.32 -15.40
C THR A 39 -7.58 12.58 -14.36
N SER A 40 -7.91 12.60 -13.08
CA SER A 40 -6.95 12.75 -11.97
C SER A 40 -6.39 11.42 -11.47
N LEU A 41 -6.94 10.28 -11.91
CA LEU A 41 -6.54 8.94 -11.48
C LEU A 41 -5.49 8.34 -12.42
N THR A 42 -4.74 7.35 -11.93
CA THR A 42 -3.80 6.58 -12.77
C THR A 42 -4.55 5.71 -13.78
N SER A 43 -3.89 5.30 -14.87
CA SER A 43 -4.52 4.51 -15.93
C SER A 43 -5.20 3.23 -15.41
N GLU A 44 -4.61 2.55 -14.44
CA GLU A 44 -5.18 1.34 -13.82
C GLU A 44 -6.42 1.67 -12.99
N GLN A 45 -6.35 2.72 -12.16
CA GLN A 45 -7.46 3.17 -11.33
C GLN A 45 -8.66 3.66 -12.16
N GLN A 46 -8.40 4.27 -13.32
CA GLN A 46 -9.46 4.66 -14.25
C GLN A 46 -10.30 3.44 -14.68
N LEU A 47 -9.65 2.29 -14.92
CA LEU A 47 -10.32 1.05 -15.30
C LEU A 47 -11.17 0.51 -14.15
N GLU A 48 -10.57 0.39 -12.96
CA GLU A 48 -11.27 -0.13 -11.77
C GLU A 48 -12.47 0.72 -11.38
N VAL A 49 -12.31 2.04 -11.34
CA VAL A 49 -13.39 2.98 -11.00
C VAL A 49 -14.50 2.90 -12.05
N TRP A 50 -14.16 2.83 -13.33
CA TRP A 50 -15.15 2.72 -14.40
C TRP A 50 -15.93 1.41 -14.33
N GLN A 51 -15.24 0.28 -14.17
CA GLN A 51 -15.87 -1.03 -14.04
C GLN A 51 -16.82 -1.06 -12.84
N LYS A 52 -16.36 -0.59 -11.68
CA LYS A 52 -17.21 -0.51 -10.48
C LYS A 52 -18.41 0.40 -10.67
N ALA A 53 -18.25 1.50 -11.40
CA ALA A 53 -19.37 2.38 -11.73
C ALA A 53 -20.40 1.70 -12.63
N VAL A 54 -19.96 0.89 -13.62
CA VAL A 54 -20.86 0.11 -14.47
C VAL A 54 -21.60 -0.97 -13.67
N GLU A 55 -20.89 -1.70 -12.81
CA GLU A 55 -21.47 -2.76 -11.95
C GLU A 55 -22.50 -2.21 -10.95
N THR A 56 -22.25 -1.01 -10.41
CA THR A 56 -23.12 -0.38 -9.40
C THR A 56 -24.31 0.37 -10.04
N ALA A 57 -24.23 0.68 -11.33
CA ALA A 57 -25.26 1.49 -11.98
C ALA A 57 -26.54 0.69 -12.28
N PRO A 58 -27.73 1.29 -12.09
CA PRO A 58 -28.97 0.68 -12.55
C PRO A 58 -28.93 0.51 -14.07
N ASN A 59 -29.12 -0.72 -14.55
CA ASN A 59 -29.04 -1.12 -15.96
C ASN A 59 -27.66 -0.92 -16.61
N GLY A 60 -26.57 -0.89 -15.81
CA GLY A 60 -25.21 -0.75 -16.33
C GLY A 60 -24.89 0.62 -16.93
N LYS A 61 -25.75 1.64 -16.72
CA LYS A 61 -25.56 2.99 -17.25
C LYS A 61 -25.09 3.95 -16.15
N PRO A 62 -23.76 4.09 -15.94
CA PRO A 62 -23.24 4.95 -14.89
C PRO A 62 -23.58 6.42 -15.16
N THR A 63 -24.02 7.14 -14.12
CA THR A 63 -24.21 8.59 -14.18
C THR A 63 -22.92 9.30 -13.79
N ALA A 64 -22.73 10.54 -14.26
CA ALA A 64 -21.56 11.34 -13.89
C ALA A 64 -21.41 11.52 -12.36
N LYS A 65 -22.53 11.60 -11.63
CA LYS A 65 -22.55 11.68 -10.17
C LYS A 65 -22.04 10.39 -9.52
N LEU A 66 -22.48 9.23 -10.00
CA LEU A 66 -22.02 7.94 -9.48
C LEU A 66 -20.52 7.75 -9.70
N VAL A 67 -20.02 8.06 -10.91
CA VAL A 67 -18.59 7.95 -11.23
C VAL A 67 -17.76 8.87 -10.34
N LYS A 68 -18.24 10.10 -10.10
CA LYS A 68 -17.60 11.03 -9.17
C LYS A 68 -17.49 10.45 -7.76
N GLU A 69 -18.59 9.95 -7.20
CA GLU A 69 -18.61 9.40 -5.84
C GLU A 69 -17.67 8.21 -5.67
N ILE A 70 -17.53 7.37 -6.70
CA ILE A 70 -16.60 6.23 -6.66
C ILE A 70 -15.16 6.71 -6.81
N ALA A 71 -14.88 7.65 -7.72
CA ALA A 71 -13.54 8.20 -7.92
C ALA A 71 -13.01 8.89 -6.65
N GLU A 72 -13.85 9.68 -5.96
CA GLU A 72 -13.48 10.35 -4.71
C GLU A 72 -13.15 9.36 -3.58
N LYS A 73 -13.89 8.25 -3.50
CA LYS A 73 -13.58 7.17 -2.53
C LYS A 73 -12.23 6.51 -2.83
N TYR A 74 -11.95 6.22 -4.10
CA TYR A 74 -10.69 5.61 -4.52
C TYR A 74 -9.48 6.49 -4.21
N ASP A 75 -9.59 7.80 -4.42
CA ASP A 75 -8.51 8.75 -4.12
C ASP A 75 -8.22 8.80 -2.60
N SER A 76 -9.28 8.75 -1.79
CA SER A 76 -9.19 8.73 -0.33
C SER A 76 -8.59 7.41 0.18
N ASP A 77 -9.10 6.27 -0.28
CA ASP A 77 -8.65 4.94 0.14
C ASP A 77 -7.18 4.69 -0.26
N ASN A 78 -6.76 5.19 -1.43
CA ASN A 78 -5.38 5.09 -1.88
C ASN A 78 -4.44 5.97 -1.05
N HIS A 79 -4.85 7.20 -0.71
CA HIS A 79 -4.09 8.04 0.19
C HIS A 79 -3.86 7.36 1.54
N ASP A 80 -4.88 6.70 2.09
CA ASP A 80 -4.78 5.97 3.35
C ASP A 80 -3.89 4.73 3.25
N GLN A 81 -3.95 3.97 2.15
CA GLN A 81 -3.04 2.84 1.92
C GLN A 81 -1.57 3.26 1.71
N VAL A 82 -1.33 4.39 1.05
CA VAL A 82 0.02 4.96 0.89
C VAL A 82 0.57 5.41 2.25
N LEU A 83 -0.24 6.02 3.10
CA LEU A 83 0.17 6.39 4.46
C LEU A 83 0.47 5.16 5.32
N LEU A 84 -0.38 4.13 5.27
CA LEU A 84 -0.19 2.87 6.01
C LEU A 84 1.09 2.13 5.57
N SER A 85 1.35 2.06 4.26
CA SER A 85 2.56 1.42 3.73
C SER A 85 3.84 2.21 4.04
N THR A 86 3.77 3.54 4.02
CA THR A 86 4.89 4.41 4.39
C THR A 86 5.22 4.26 5.87
N GLU A 87 4.21 4.25 6.74
CA GLU A 87 4.44 4.11 8.17
C GLU A 87 4.91 2.69 8.54
N ALA A 88 4.35 1.64 7.91
CA ALA A 88 4.85 0.27 8.06
C ALA A 88 6.33 0.15 7.67
N LYS A 89 6.75 0.83 6.58
CA LYS A 89 8.14 0.86 6.15
C LYS A 89 9.03 1.59 7.17
N ARG A 90 8.59 2.72 7.71
CA ARG A 90 9.33 3.46 8.76
C ARG A 90 9.49 2.64 10.04
N ILE A 91 8.45 1.91 10.44
CA ILE A 91 8.51 0.98 11.57
C ILE A 91 9.53 -0.13 11.29
N SER A 92 9.50 -0.74 10.11
CA SER A 92 10.47 -1.76 9.69
C SER A 92 11.92 -1.25 9.71
N ASP A 93 12.16 -0.06 9.18
CA ASP A 93 13.48 0.58 9.15
C ASP A 93 13.98 0.90 10.56
N ALA A 94 13.09 1.40 11.43
CA ALA A 94 13.40 1.66 12.84
C ALA A 94 13.75 0.35 13.59
N LEU A 95 12.97 -0.71 13.41
CA LEU A 95 13.24 -2.02 14.01
C LEU A 95 14.58 -2.62 13.52
N SER A 96 14.90 -2.47 12.24
CA SER A 96 16.19 -2.88 11.68
C SER A 96 17.36 -2.10 12.29
N THR A 97 17.17 -0.81 12.53
CA THR A 97 18.19 0.06 13.13
C THR A 97 18.43 -0.31 14.60
N LEU A 98 17.37 -0.53 15.37
CA LEU A 98 17.45 -0.95 16.78
C LEU A 98 18.08 -2.34 16.90
N SER A 99 17.66 -3.29 16.08
CA SER A 99 18.28 -4.62 16.00
C SER A 99 19.78 -4.53 15.73
N LYS A 100 20.18 -3.69 14.78
CA LYS A 100 21.59 -3.52 14.41
C LYS A 100 22.43 -2.86 15.52
N TYR A 101 21.91 -1.83 16.19
CA TYR A 101 22.68 -1.06 17.18
C TYR A 101 22.65 -1.68 18.58
N GLU A 102 21.48 -2.02 19.11
CA GLU A 102 21.33 -2.46 20.51
C GLU A 102 21.75 -3.92 20.67
N ILE A 103 21.29 -4.82 19.79
CA ILE A 103 21.69 -6.24 19.83
C ILE A 103 23.17 -6.38 19.42
N GLY A 104 23.65 -5.54 18.49
CA GLY A 104 25.05 -5.49 18.09
C GLY A 104 25.98 -5.14 19.26
N GLN A 105 25.69 -4.06 19.99
CA GLN A 105 26.48 -3.65 21.16
C GLN A 105 26.43 -4.67 22.30
N ILE A 106 25.26 -5.25 22.58
CA ILE A 106 25.11 -6.31 23.58
C ILE A 106 25.94 -7.54 23.18
N ARG A 107 25.91 -7.93 21.90
CA ARG A 107 26.70 -9.05 21.40
C ARG A 107 28.20 -8.79 21.52
N GLU A 108 28.67 -7.63 21.09
CA GLU A 108 30.08 -7.24 21.23
C GLU A 108 30.53 -7.25 22.68
N THR A 109 29.68 -6.80 23.61
CA THR A 109 29.97 -6.80 25.05
C THR A 109 30.00 -8.22 25.64
N ILE A 110 29.07 -9.09 25.24
CA ILE A 110 29.01 -10.49 25.71
C ILE A 110 30.26 -11.27 25.28
N PHE A 111 30.74 -11.04 24.06
CA PHE A 111 31.90 -11.72 23.48
C PHE A 111 33.22 -10.93 23.59
N SER A 112 33.26 -9.88 24.44
CA SER A 112 34.50 -9.17 24.74
C SER A 112 35.37 -9.96 25.74
N PRO A 113 36.67 -9.63 25.88
CA PRO A 113 37.53 -10.24 26.89
C PRO A 113 37.00 -10.10 28.33
N GLU A 114 36.40 -8.95 28.68
CA GLU A 114 35.74 -8.79 29.98
C GLU A 114 34.46 -9.63 30.10
N GLY A 115 33.67 -9.74 29.03
CA GLY A 115 32.47 -10.56 28.99
C GLY A 115 32.76 -12.06 29.16
N GLU A 116 33.85 -12.53 28.55
CA GLU A 116 34.30 -13.91 28.65
C GLU A 116 34.79 -14.26 30.07
N GLN A 117 35.50 -13.34 30.74
CA GLN A 117 35.89 -13.48 32.15
C GLN A 117 34.68 -13.57 33.10
N LEU A 118 33.60 -12.87 32.77
CA LEU A 118 32.35 -12.88 33.54
C LEU A 118 31.43 -14.06 33.18
N GLY A 119 31.82 -14.92 32.23
CA GLY A 119 31.01 -16.05 31.77
C GLY A 119 29.71 -15.63 31.08
N MET A 120 29.65 -14.41 30.54
CA MET A 120 28.47 -13.86 29.89
C MET A 120 27.96 -14.69 28.70
N PRO A 121 28.81 -15.33 27.85
CA PRO A 121 28.33 -16.17 26.76
C PRO A 121 27.45 -17.34 27.22
N GLU A 122 27.83 -18.03 28.29
CA GLU A 122 27.08 -19.17 28.84
C GLU A 122 25.79 -18.73 29.52
N LEU A 123 25.80 -17.56 30.18
CA LEU A 123 24.59 -16.97 30.74
C LEU A 123 23.61 -16.57 29.64
N ALA A 124 24.08 -15.95 28.56
CA ALA A 124 23.26 -15.60 27.41
C ALA A 124 22.64 -16.85 26.76
N ARG A 125 23.40 -17.94 26.64
CA ARG A 125 22.90 -19.23 26.15
C ARG A 125 21.78 -19.79 27.03
N LYS A 126 22.00 -19.86 28.36
CA LYS A 126 20.98 -20.36 29.31
C LYS A 126 19.73 -19.49 29.34
N VAL A 127 19.88 -18.18 29.21
CA VAL A 127 18.76 -17.24 29.13
C VAL A 127 17.97 -17.50 27.84
N GLY A 128 18.63 -17.63 26.69
CA GLY A 128 17.98 -17.98 25.42
C GLY A 128 17.22 -19.31 25.47
N GLU A 129 17.80 -20.35 26.06
CA GLU A 129 17.14 -21.64 26.26
C GLU A 129 15.87 -21.52 27.13
N LYS A 130 15.93 -20.76 28.23
CA LYS A 130 14.75 -20.49 29.08
C LYS A 130 13.66 -19.69 28.36
N PHE A 131 14.03 -18.73 27.53
CA PHE A 131 13.08 -17.95 26.73
C PHE A 131 12.41 -18.79 25.64
N ASN A 132 13.14 -19.71 25.00
CA ASN A 132 12.57 -20.65 24.01
C ASN A 132 11.53 -21.60 24.63
N HIS A 133 11.71 -22.01 25.89
CA HIS A 133 10.74 -22.84 26.62
C HIS A 133 9.48 -22.09 27.09
N LEU A 134 9.45 -20.76 27.00
CA LEU A 134 8.32 -19.92 27.41
C LEU A 134 7.32 -19.62 26.27
N GLU A 135 7.47 -20.25 25.09
CA GLU A 135 6.64 -20.01 23.90
C GLU A 135 6.43 -18.52 23.56
N LEU A 136 7.44 -17.68 23.84
CA LEU A 136 7.50 -16.36 23.22
C LEU A 136 8.05 -16.56 21.80
N VAL A 137 7.19 -17.11 20.94
CA VAL A 137 7.39 -17.20 19.49
C VAL A 137 7.95 -15.85 19.03
N PRO A 138 9.13 -15.83 18.37
CA PRO A 138 9.68 -14.58 17.89
C PRO A 138 8.65 -13.94 16.95
N LEU A 139 8.38 -12.65 17.17
CA LEU A 139 7.42 -11.88 16.36
C LEU A 139 7.67 -11.98 14.84
N SER A 140 8.88 -12.38 14.43
CA SER A 140 9.22 -12.67 13.03
C SER A 140 8.46 -13.85 12.43
N GLU A 141 8.06 -14.86 13.21
CA GLU A 141 7.27 -16.00 12.70
C GLU A 141 5.77 -15.70 12.61
N LYS A 142 5.25 -14.76 13.43
CA LYS A 142 3.83 -14.36 13.36
C LYS A 142 3.51 -13.44 12.17
N VAL A 143 4.50 -12.69 11.65
CA VAL A 143 4.30 -11.77 10.53
C VAL A 143 4.45 -12.45 9.17
N GLY A 144 5.15 -13.60 9.09
CA GLY A 144 5.32 -14.38 7.85
C GLY A 144 4.10 -15.24 7.44
N ASN A 145 3.04 -15.29 8.25
CA ASN A 145 1.87 -16.14 8.01
C ASN A 145 0.61 -15.33 7.63
N ILE A 146 0.78 -14.08 7.18
CA ILE A 146 -0.28 -13.19 6.66
C ILE A 146 0.01 -12.77 5.20
N MET A 147 0.73 -13.60 4.44
CA MET A 147 0.72 -13.61 2.97
C MET A 147 0.50 -15.03 2.48
#